data_AF-A0A7Y7PP28-F1
#
_entry.id   AF-A0A7Y7PP28-F1
#
_cell.length_a   1.000
_cell.length_b   1.000
_cell.length_c   1.000
_cell.angle_alpha   90.00
_cell.angle_beta   90.00
_cell.angle_gamma   90.00
#
_symmetry.space_group_name_H-M   'P 1'
#
loop_
_entity.id
_entity.type
_entity.pdbx_description
1 polymer ?
#
loop_
_entity_poly.entity_id
_entity_poly.type
_entity_poly.pdbx_seq_one_letter_code
_entity_poly.pdbx_strand_id
1 'polypeptide(L)'
;MHINNPGLETFVDHNRADFDAFEPRPDLWESIAQDLDAAPSAPEPQPELVPARVLALFPQQAAPTAAIPAATATSAAVRSARPYGIAAAVATLLLLGTWAWQQPQASRWTSTPATAVLPAGPAAELQPYTVPGLASPASAGPEQRLASAVQRMETYYATQLTERQQELRLTDEEFGAEAPQADWQQELDALDVAYQQLKTELYQNPEPEMVLEAMNSNMQIRLDLLGQQLRTREQIREYHSQPYMVADSRRLP
;
A
#
# COMPACT_ATOMS: atom_id res chain seq x y z
N MET A 1 39.90 -6.71 -9.37
CA MET A 1 39.52 -6.92 -7.96
C MET A 1 38.43 -7.98 -8.00
N HIS A 2 38.77 -9.25 -7.75
CA HIS A 2 37.81 -10.35 -7.80
C HIS A 2 37.05 -10.37 -6.48
N ILE A 3 35.76 -10.06 -6.53
CA ILE A 3 34.87 -10.16 -5.37
C ILE A 3 34.33 -11.59 -5.39
N ASN A 4 35.08 -12.54 -4.83
CA ASN A 4 34.55 -13.88 -4.58
C ASN A 4 33.57 -13.75 -3.42
N ASN A 5 32.28 -13.92 -3.69
CA ASN A 5 31.21 -13.95 -2.69
C ASN A 5 30.85 -15.42 -2.43
N PRO A 6 31.54 -16.10 -1.50
CA PRO A 6 31.34 -17.53 -1.26
C PRO A 6 29.91 -17.86 -0.82
N GLY A 7 29.20 -16.89 -0.23
CA GLY A 7 27.78 -17.04 0.12
C GLY A 7 26.85 -17.09 -1.09
N LEU A 8 27.15 -16.33 -2.15
CA LEU A 8 26.36 -16.36 -3.39
C LEU A 8 26.64 -17.63 -4.19
N GLU A 9 27.91 -18.05 -4.28
CA GLU A 9 28.29 -19.30 -4.95
C GLU A 9 27.60 -20.49 -4.28
N THR A 10 27.65 -20.56 -2.95
CA THR A 10 26.98 -21.62 -2.18
C THR A 10 25.45 -21.55 -2.35
N PHE A 11 24.85 -20.37 -2.35
CA PHE A 11 23.40 -20.21 -2.55
C PHE A 11 22.97 -20.66 -3.94
N VAL A 12 23.68 -20.25 -4.99
CA VAL A 12 23.39 -20.63 -6.38
C VAL A 12 23.54 -22.14 -6.56
N ASP A 13 24.57 -22.76 -5.99
CA ASP A 13 24.75 -24.22 -6.07
C ASP A 13 23.63 -24.98 -5.35
N HIS A 14 23.19 -24.53 -4.17
CA HIS A 14 22.08 -25.16 -3.44
C HIS A 14 20.72 -25.00 -4.12
N ASN A 15 20.50 -23.89 -4.83
CA ASN A 15 19.24 -23.59 -5.52
C ASN A 15 19.29 -23.95 -7.01
N ARG A 16 20.38 -24.53 -7.51
CA ARG A 16 20.57 -24.79 -8.94
C ARG A 16 19.49 -25.70 -9.53
N ALA A 17 19.08 -26.71 -8.77
CA ALA A 17 17.99 -27.60 -9.18
C ALA A 17 16.64 -26.87 -9.28
N ASP A 18 16.37 -25.90 -8.41
CA ASP A 18 15.16 -25.06 -8.48
C ASP A 18 15.22 -24.08 -9.67
N PHE A 19 16.41 -23.58 -10.02
CA PHE A 19 16.61 -22.75 -11.21
C PHE A 19 16.44 -23.54 -12.52
N ASP A 20 16.96 -24.77 -12.57
CA ASP A 20 16.87 -25.66 -13.74
C ASP A 20 15.49 -26.36 -13.86
N ALA A 21 14.67 -26.35 -12.81
CA ALA A 21 13.32 -26.94 -12.81
C ALA A 21 12.32 -26.19 -13.71
N PHE A 22 12.54 -24.90 -13.92
CA PHE A 22 11.69 -24.06 -14.77
C PHE A 22 12.36 -23.85 -16.12
N GLU A 23 12.37 -24.90 -16.95
CA GLU A 23 12.69 -24.71 -18.36
C GLU A 23 11.62 -23.82 -19.00
N PRO A 24 12.00 -22.71 -19.66
CA PRO A 24 11.03 -21.97 -20.46
C PRO A 24 10.42 -22.93 -21.48
N ARG A 25 9.16 -22.69 -21.87
CA ARG A 25 8.53 -23.49 -22.93
C ARG A 25 9.49 -23.57 -24.13
N PRO A 26 9.66 -24.73 -24.77
CA PRO A 26 10.60 -24.88 -25.88
C PRO A 26 10.33 -23.88 -27.02
N ASP A 27 9.06 -23.50 -27.21
CA ASP A 27 8.62 -22.53 -28.21
C ASP A 27 8.72 -21.06 -27.75
N LEU A 28 9.16 -20.78 -26.51
CA LEU A 28 9.22 -19.43 -25.96
C LEU A 28 10.15 -18.53 -26.77
N TRP A 29 11.30 -19.06 -27.18
CA TRP A 29 12.23 -18.32 -28.05
C TRP A 29 11.67 -18.07 -29.45
N GLU A 30 10.88 -19.01 -29.99
CA GLU A 30 10.21 -18.86 -31.28
C GLU A 30 9.11 -17.80 -31.21
N SER A 31 8.33 -17.76 -30.12
CA SER A 31 7.34 -16.70 -29.89
C SER A 31 7.97 -15.32 -29.72
N ILE A 32 9.11 -15.22 -29.03
CA ILE A 32 9.85 -13.94 -28.88
C ILE A 32 10.40 -13.49 -30.24
N ALA A 33 10.97 -14.41 -31.03
CA ALA A 33 11.44 -14.09 -32.38
C ALA A 33 10.27 -13.62 -33.27
N GLN A 34 9.12 -14.29 -33.19
CA GLN A 34 7.93 -13.92 -33.94
C GLN A 34 7.36 -12.57 -33.51
N ASP A 35 7.34 -12.24 -32.22
CA ASP A 35 6.92 -10.92 -31.71
C ASP A 35 7.90 -9.80 -32.10
N LEU A 36 9.20 -10.10 -32.17
CA LEU A 36 10.22 -9.15 -32.63
C LEU A 36 10.13 -8.90 -34.15
N ASP A 37 9.79 -9.91 -34.94
CA ASP A 37 9.56 -9.79 -36.38
C ASP A 37 8.18 -9.21 -36.72
N ALA A 38 7.17 -9.44 -35.87
CA ALA A 38 5.81 -8.92 -35.99
C ALA A 38 5.67 -7.48 -35.44
N ALA A 39 6.65 -7.00 -34.66
CA ALA A 39 6.79 -5.59 -34.41
C ALA A 39 6.85 -4.88 -35.77
N PRO A 40 5.90 -3.99 -36.10
CA PRO A 40 5.85 -3.37 -37.41
C PRO A 40 7.18 -2.67 -37.64
N SER A 41 7.91 -3.13 -38.66
CA SER A 41 9.01 -2.39 -39.25
C SER A 41 8.51 -0.99 -39.50
N ALA A 42 8.93 -0.05 -38.65
CA ALA A 42 8.79 1.36 -38.94
C ALA A 42 9.35 1.56 -40.36
N PRO A 43 8.63 2.24 -41.27
CA PRO A 43 9.10 2.44 -42.63
C PRO A 43 10.50 3.07 -42.59
N GLU A 44 11.40 2.53 -43.43
CA GLU A 44 12.77 3.02 -43.57
C GLU A 44 12.78 4.56 -43.74
N PRO A 45 13.72 5.25 -43.09
CA PRO A 45 13.75 6.71 -43.04
C PRO A 45 14.13 7.29 -44.40
N GLN A 46 13.17 7.92 -45.08
CA GLN A 46 13.49 9.03 -45.98
C GLN A 46 14.05 10.19 -45.14
N PRO A 47 15.05 10.95 -45.63
CA PRO A 47 15.75 11.96 -44.86
C PRO A 47 14.87 13.21 -44.77
N GLU A 48 13.88 13.19 -43.89
CA GLU A 48 13.12 14.38 -43.55
C GLU A 48 13.24 14.63 -42.04
N LEU A 49 13.78 15.80 -41.72
CA LEU A 49 14.18 16.26 -40.40
C LEU A 49 12.98 16.35 -39.45
N VAL A 50 12.71 15.28 -38.70
CA VAL A 50 11.84 15.33 -37.52
C VAL A 50 12.71 15.53 -36.28
N PRO A 51 12.61 16.68 -35.58
CA PRO A 51 13.43 16.92 -34.39
C PRO A 51 13.06 15.90 -33.32
N ALA A 52 14.09 15.25 -32.76
CA ALA A 52 13.98 14.31 -31.66
C ALA A 52 13.08 14.86 -30.56
N ARG A 53 11.91 14.25 -30.37
CA ARG A 53 11.08 14.50 -29.19
C ARG A 53 11.74 13.82 -28.00
N VAL A 54 12.67 14.54 -27.37
CA VAL A 54 13.22 14.18 -26.07
C VAL A 54 12.09 14.32 -25.05
N LEU A 55 11.60 13.18 -24.55
CA LEU A 55 10.75 13.15 -23.36
C LEU A 55 11.65 13.44 -22.15
N ALA A 56 11.50 14.62 -21.55
CA ALA A 56 12.16 14.95 -20.30
C ALA A 56 11.60 14.04 -19.19
N LEU A 57 12.47 13.26 -18.54
CA LEU A 57 12.13 12.35 -17.44
C LEU A 57 11.82 13.08 -16.11
N PHE A 58 11.75 14.41 -16.12
CA PHE A 58 11.40 15.22 -14.97
C PHE A 58 10.31 16.23 -15.37
N PRO A 59 9.16 16.26 -14.68
CA PRO A 59 8.14 17.27 -14.95
C PRO A 59 8.68 18.65 -14.56
N GLN A 60 8.98 19.48 -15.55
CA GLN A 60 9.36 20.87 -15.31
C GLN A 60 8.12 21.64 -14.84
N GLN A 61 8.06 21.96 -13.55
CA GLN A 61 7.02 22.82 -12.99
C GLN A 61 6.98 24.15 -13.74
N ALA A 62 5.84 24.43 -14.38
CA ALA A 62 5.57 25.71 -15.01
C ALA A 62 5.34 26.77 -13.93
N ALA A 63 6.35 27.60 -13.67
CA ALA A 63 6.15 28.87 -12.98
C ALA A 63 5.44 29.85 -13.93
N PRO A 64 4.40 30.57 -13.49
CA PRO A 64 3.73 31.54 -14.32
C PRO A 64 4.55 32.83 -14.33
N THR A 65 5.01 33.30 -15.49
CA THR A 65 5.49 34.68 -15.57
C THR A 65 5.13 35.29 -16.91
N ALA A 66 4.14 36.17 -16.82
CA ALA A 66 4.05 37.50 -17.40
C ALA A 66 4.98 37.82 -18.58
N ALA A 67 4.34 38.31 -19.64
CA ALA A 67 4.94 39.00 -20.77
C ALA A 67 5.96 40.07 -20.35
N ILE A 68 7.06 40.16 -21.10
CA ILE A 68 7.95 41.33 -21.12
C ILE A 68 8.36 41.59 -22.57
N PRO A 69 8.26 42.82 -23.09
CA PRO A 69 8.90 43.16 -24.35
C PRO A 69 10.37 43.57 -24.14
N ALA A 70 11.20 42.98 -25.00
CA ALA A 70 12.44 43.47 -25.60
C ALA A 70 13.24 44.61 -24.93
N ALA A 71 14.50 44.32 -24.59
CA ALA A 71 15.63 45.18 -24.92
C ALA A 71 16.96 44.41 -24.92
N THR A 72 17.62 44.49 -26.07
CA THR A 72 19.01 44.27 -26.49
C THR A 72 20.14 43.96 -25.49
N ALA A 73 21.00 43.06 -25.99
CA ALA A 73 22.25 42.53 -25.47
C ALA A 73 23.38 43.54 -25.23
N THR A 74 24.32 43.18 -24.34
CA THR A 74 25.77 43.39 -24.53
C THR A 74 26.58 42.38 -23.70
N SER A 75 27.29 41.50 -24.44
CA SER A 75 28.70 41.07 -24.37
C SER A 75 29.42 40.74 -23.04
N ALA A 76 30.17 39.62 -23.15
CA ALA A 76 31.53 39.34 -22.66
C ALA A 76 31.73 38.52 -21.36
N ALA A 77 31.99 37.23 -21.60
CA ALA A 77 33.15 36.45 -21.15
C ALA A 77 33.48 36.38 -19.63
N VAL A 78 32.91 35.35 -19.02
CA VAL A 78 33.57 34.25 -18.27
C VAL A 78 34.90 34.58 -17.57
N ARG A 79 34.83 34.71 -16.25
CA ARG A 79 35.90 34.30 -15.33
C ARG A 79 35.40 33.20 -14.41
N SER A 80 36.24 32.18 -14.30
CA SER A 80 36.17 31.02 -13.41
C SER A 80 36.04 31.40 -11.93
N ALA A 81 35.17 30.70 -11.21
CA ALA A 81 35.46 30.12 -9.88
C ALA A 81 34.23 29.33 -9.39
N ARG A 82 34.51 28.19 -8.74
CA ARG A 82 33.56 27.21 -8.21
C ARG A 82 32.62 27.82 -7.16
N PRO A 83 31.31 27.49 -7.16
CA PRO A 83 30.48 27.68 -5.98
C PRO A 83 30.40 26.38 -5.16
N TYR A 84 31.03 26.37 -3.99
CA TYR A 84 30.34 25.83 -2.82
C TYR A 84 29.16 26.78 -2.56
N GLY A 85 27.95 26.30 -2.83
CA GLY A 85 26.73 27.06 -2.65
C GLY A 85 25.66 26.19 -2.04
N ILE A 86 25.28 26.57 -0.80
CA ILE A 86 24.08 26.13 -0.08
C ILE A 86 24.23 24.79 0.69
N ALA A 87 25.20 24.75 1.60
CA ALA A 87 25.17 23.85 2.76
C ALA A 87 24.44 24.47 3.98
N ALA A 88 23.75 25.60 3.85
CA ALA A 88 23.29 26.37 5.02
C ALA A 88 21.83 26.88 4.99
N ALA A 89 20.98 26.42 4.06
CA ALA A 89 19.58 26.88 4.02
C ALA A 89 18.52 25.79 4.24
N VAL A 90 18.89 24.50 4.25
CA VAL A 90 17.92 23.40 4.49
C VAL A 90 17.95 22.91 5.95
N ALA A 91 19.00 23.23 6.71
CA ALA A 91 19.16 22.75 8.08
C ALA A 91 18.27 23.44 9.13
N THR A 92 17.63 24.57 8.82
CA THR A 92 16.78 25.31 9.80
C THR A 92 15.28 25.11 9.61
N LEU A 93 14.84 24.34 8.61
CA LEU A 93 13.43 23.95 8.42
C LEU A 93 13.14 22.46 8.65
N LEU A 94 14.08 21.72 9.24
CA LEU A 94 13.85 20.34 9.71
C LEU A 94 14.02 20.15 11.22
N LEU A 95 14.41 21.20 11.96
CA LEU A 95 14.58 21.16 13.42
C LEU A 95 13.36 21.65 14.23
N LEU A 96 12.26 22.07 13.59
CA LEU A 96 11.01 22.41 14.29
C LEU A 96 9.82 21.49 13.98
N GLY A 97 10.00 20.43 13.16
CA GLY A 97 8.90 19.54 12.73
C GLY A 97 8.91 18.13 13.35
N THR A 98 9.97 17.73 14.04
CA THR A 98 10.11 16.36 14.58
C THR A 98 9.67 16.23 16.04
N TRP A 99 9.05 17.26 16.63
CA TRP A 99 8.67 17.29 18.04
C TRP A 99 7.14 17.35 18.24
N ALA A 100 6.36 16.67 17.41
CA ALA A 100 4.90 16.56 17.61
C ALA A 100 4.42 15.12 17.82
N TRP A 101 5.30 14.12 17.70
CA TRP A 101 4.93 12.69 17.77
C TRP A 101 5.59 11.91 18.91
N GLN A 102 6.18 12.56 19.92
CA GLN A 102 6.78 11.90 21.10
C GLN A 102 5.88 11.88 22.36
N GLN A 103 4.55 11.96 22.23
CA GLN A 103 3.65 11.78 23.39
C GLN A 103 3.01 10.39 23.36
N PRO A 104 3.40 9.45 24.25
CA PRO A 104 2.68 8.20 24.44
C PRO A 104 1.40 8.49 25.22
N GLN A 105 0.29 8.66 24.48
CA GLN A 105 -1.04 8.76 25.08
C GLN A 105 -1.49 7.38 25.55
N ALA A 106 -1.13 7.07 26.81
CA ALA A 106 -1.68 5.96 27.56
C ALA A 106 -3.14 6.27 27.89
N SER A 107 -4.06 5.83 27.04
CA SER A 107 -5.50 5.83 27.30
C SER A 107 -5.81 4.83 28.41
N ARG A 108 -5.70 5.27 29.67
CA ARG A 108 -6.19 4.52 30.82
C ARG A 108 -7.69 4.81 30.96
N TRP A 109 -8.51 3.87 30.51
CA TRP A 109 -9.95 3.87 30.71
C TRP A 109 -10.23 3.67 32.21
N THR A 110 -10.49 4.74 32.95
CA THR A 110 -11.21 4.67 34.22
C THR A 110 -12.68 4.85 33.94
N SER A 111 -13.40 3.72 33.85
CA SER A 111 -14.86 3.72 33.88
C SER A 111 -15.33 4.08 35.28
N THR A 112 -15.91 5.27 35.42
CA THR A 112 -16.63 5.68 36.64
C THR A 112 -17.98 4.94 36.66
N PRO A 113 -18.30 4.13 37.68
CA PRO A 113 -19.65 3.58 37.81
C PRO A 113 -20.57 4.70 38.30
N ALA A 114 -21.33 5.30 37.38
CA ALA A 114 -22.43 6.17 37.74
C ALA A 114 -23.64 5.30 38.11
N THR A 115 -23.83 5.04 39.41
CA THR A 115 -25.06 4.47 39.94
C THR A 115 -26.18 5.50 39.75
N ALA A 116 -27.05 5.28 38.76
CA ALA A 116 -28.28 6.04 38.60
C ALA A 116 -29.33 5.52 39.61
N VAL A 117 -29.64 6.35 40.60
CA VAL A 117 -30.81 6.18 41.48
C VAL A 117 -32.06 6.54 40.70
N LEU A 118 -33.04 5.62 40.63
CA LEU A 118 -34.36 5.84 40.05
C LEU A 118 -35.27 6.57 41.06
N PRO A 119 -35.98 7.66 40.68
CA PRO A 119 -37.13 8.11 41.45
C PRO A 119 -38.34 7.21 41.18
N ALA A 120 -38.95 6.68 42.24
CA ALA A 120 -40.22 5.98 42.17
C ALA A 120 -41.35 6.98 41.88
N GLY A 121 -41.99 6.83 40.71
CA GLY A 121 -43.21 7.53 40.30
C GLY A 121 -44.31 6.52 39.93
N PRO A 122 -45.60 6.85 40.14
CA PRO A 122 -46.66 5.85 40.31
C PRO A 122 -47.19 5.25 39.01
N ALA A 123 -47.59 3.98 39.15
CA ALA A 123 -48.67 3.25 38.49
C ALA A 123 -48.95 3.57 37.01
N ALA A 124 -48.61 2.60 36.16
CA ALA A 124 -48.98 2.52 34.76
C ALA A 124 -50.51 2.50 34.57
N GLU A 125 -51.06 3.58 34.01
CA GLU A 125 -52.23 3.49 33.16
C GLU A 125 -51.78 3.09 31.74
N LEU A 126 -52.44 2.07 31.20
CA LEU A 126 -52.17 1.49 29.89
C LEU A 126 -52.44 2.53 28.80
N GLN A 127 -51.37 3.13 28.25
CA GLN A 127 -51.48 3.86 26.99
C GLN A 127 -51.69 2.87 25.84
N PRO A 128 -52.57 3.19 24.87
CA PRO A 128 -52.81 2.35 23.71
C PRO A 128 -51.52 2.14 22.94
N TYR A 129 -51.33 0.88 22.52
CA TYR A 129 -50.18 0.33 21.81
C TYR A 129 -49.76 1.22 20.63
N THR A 130 -48.83 2.14 20.86
CA THR A 130 -48.04 2.72 19.77
C THR A 130 -46.92 1.72 19.52
N VAL A 131 -47.02 1.02 18.39
CA VAL A 131 -45.89 0.24 17.88
C VAL A 131 -44.71 1.18 17.83
N PRO A 132 -43.57 0.88 18.48
CA PRO A 132 -42.35 1.64 18.26
C PRO A 132 -42.05 1.51 16.77
N GLY A 133 -42.37 2.56 16.02
CA GLY A 133 -41.99 2.65 14.63
C GLY A 133 -40.50 2.41 14.60
N LEU A 134 -40.08 1.34 13.93
CA LEU A 134 -38.72 1.19 13.44
C LEU A 134 -38.43 2.51 12.74
N ALA A 135 -37.72 3.40 13.43
CA ALA A 135 -37.43 4.74 12.93
C ALA A 135 -36.70 4.51 11.62
N SER A 136 -37.44 4.73 10.52
CA SER A 136 -36.91 4.56 9.20
C SER A 136 -35.66 5.44 9.10
N PRO A 137 -34.51 4.91 8.66
CA PRO A 137 -33.28 5.71 8.56
C PRO A 137 -33.42 6.91 7.60
N ALA A 138 -34.56 7.02 6.91
CA ALA A 138 -34.94 8.13 6.04
C ALA A 138 -35.01 9.50 6.75
N SER A 139 -35.15 9.55 8.08
CA SER A 139 -35.16 10.82 8.83
C SER A 139 -33.78 11.29 9.31
N ALA A 140 -32.74 10.48 9.11
CA ALA A 140 -31.38 10.85 9.50
C ALA A 140 -30.76 11.78 8.44
N GLY A 141 -30.15 12.89 8.89
CA GLY A 141 -29.42 13.80 8.02
C GLY A 141 -28.33 13.10 7.22
N PRO A 142 -27.87 13.68 6.09
CA PRO A 142 -26.87 13.06 5.21
C PRO A 142 -25.58 12.66 5.94
N GLU A 143 -25.10 13.49 6.87
CA GLU A 143 -23.90 13.19 7.68
C GLU A 143 -24.07 11.96 8.58
N GLN A 144 -25.27 11.75 9.14
CA GLN A 144 -25.54 10.62 10.03
C GLN A 144 -25.69 9.31 9.23
N ARG A 145 -26.16 9.39 7.98
CA ARG A 145 -26.13 8.27 7.04
C ARG A 145 -24.69 7.91 6.66
N LEU A 146 -23.83 8.89 6.45
CA LEU A 146 -22.41 8.68 6.17
C LEU A 146 -21.70 8.02 7.35
N ALA A 147 -21.84 8.57 8.56
CA ALA A 147 -21.23 8.03 9.77
C ALA A 147 -21.66 6.58 10.04
N SER A 148 -22.96 6.29 9.87
CA SER A 148 -23.48 4.92 10.03
C SER A 148 -23.02 3.97 8.89
N ALA A 149 -22.76 4.48 7.68
CA ALA A 149 -22.15 3.69 6.61
C ALA A 149 -20.71 3.29 6.94
N VAL A 150 -19.88 4.27 7.36
CA VAL A 150 -18.50 4.02 7.79
C VAL A 150 -18.46 3.01 8.92
N GLN A 151 -19.28 3.20 9.97
CA GLN A 151 -19.27 2.31 11.13
C GLN A 151 -19.62 0.86 10.76
N ARG A 152 -20.59 0.65 9.87
CA ARG A 152 -20.94 -0.69 9.39
C ARG A 152 -19.82 -1.32 8.58
N MET A 153 -19.20 -0.55 7.69
CA MET A 153 -18.05 -1.00 6.90
C MET A 153 -16.87 -1.39 7.80
N GLU A 154 -16.51 -0.54 8.77
CA GLU A 154 -15.44 -0.80 9.73
C GLU A 154 -15.70 -2.06 10.54
N THR A 155 -16.93 -2.23 11.03
CA THR A 155 -17.31 -3.43 11.81
C THR A 155 -17.19 -4.69 10.96
N TYR A 156 -17.64 -4.63 9.70
CA TYR A 156 -17.56 -5.76 8.77
C TYR A 156 -16.12 -6.19 8.49
N TYR A 157 -15.23 -5.25 8.15
CA TYR A 157 -13.83 -5.58 7.86
C TYR A 157 -13.02 -5.87 9.11
N ALA A 158 -13.29 -5.24 10.25
CA ALA A 158 -12.55 -5.50 11.49
C ALA A 158 -12.63 -6.99 11.90
N THR A 159 -13.81 -7.59 11.78
CA THR A 159 -13.99 -9.02 12.02
C THR A 159 -13.13 -9.85 11.07
N GLN A 160 -13.23 -9.61 9.75
CA GLN A 160 -12.50 -10.40 8.76
C GLN A 160 -10.97 -10.23 8.83
N LEU A 161 -10.50 -9.00 9.07
CA LEU A 161 -9.07 -8.73 9.24
C LEU A 161 -8.54 -9.44 10.49
N THR A 162 -9.29 -9.42 11.59
CA THR A 162 -8.89 -10.10 12.83
C THR A 162 -8.82 -11.61 12.63
N GLU A 163 -9.82 -12.21 11.99
CA GLU A 163 -9.85 -13.65 11.68
C GLU A 163 -8.64 -14.05 10.83
N ARG A 164 -8.39 -13.34 9.73
CA ARG A 164 -7.26 -13.64 8.82
C ARG A 164 -5.91 -13.41 9.47
N GLN A 165 -5.76 -12.36 10.29
CA GLN A 165 -4.54 -12.13 11.05
C GLN A 165 -4.28 -13.25 12.07
N GLN A 166 -5.32 -13.74 12.75
CA GLN A 166 -5.17 -14.86 13.68
C GLN A 166 -4.76 -16.14 12.95
N GLU A 167 -5.42 -16.45 11.83
CA GLU A 167 -5.07 -17.58 10.98
C GLU A 167 -3.60 -17.52 10.54
N LEU A 168 -3.16 -16.34 10.07
CA LEU A 168 -1.79 -16.13 9.65
C LEU A 168 -0.80 -16.32 10.80
N ARG A 169 -1.12 -15.83 12.00
CA ARG A 169 -0.27 -16.05 13.19
C ARG A 169 -0.14 -17.53 13.55
N LEU A 170 -1.22 -18.29 13.48
CA LEU A 170 -1.19 -19.72 13.75
C LEU A 170 -0.31 -20.46 12.72
N THR A 171 -0.43 -20.11 11.43
CA THR A 171 0.43 -20.69 10.37
C THR A 171 1.90 -20.31 10.55
N ASP A 172 2.20 -19.09 11.03
CA ASP A 172 3.58 -18.67 11.34
C ASP A 172 4.21 -19.50 12.45
N GLU A 173 3.45 -19.77 13.52
CA GLU A 173 3.90 -20.57 14.65
C GLU A 173 4.13 -22.05 14.25
N GLU A 174 3.36 -22.57 13.30
CA GLU A 174 3.49 -23.95 12.79
C GLU A 174 4.75 -24.14 11.91
N PHE A 175 5.10 -23.16 11.06
CA PHE A 175 6.13 -23.31 10.02
C PHE A 175 7.45 -22.59 10.27
N GLY A 176 7.52 -21.62 11.19
CA GLY A 176 8.77 -20.96 11.55
C GLY A 176 9.42 -20.13 10.42
N ALA A 177 9.03 -18.86 10.31
CA ALA A 177 9.81 -17.72 9.79
C ALA A 177 10.61 -17.81 8.46
N GLU A 178 10.41 -18.81 7.58
CA GLU A 178 11.12 -18.86 6.29
C GLU A 178 10.58 -17.88 5.23
N ALA A 179 9.40 -17.30 5.42
CA ALA A 179 8.86 -16.26 4.54
C ALA A 179 9.26 -14.85 5.00
N PRO A 180 9.66 -13.94 4.09
CA PRO A 180 9.92 -12.53 4.44
C PRO A 180 8.62 -11.85 4.93
N GLN A 181 8.45 -11.82 6.24
CA GLN A 181 7.27 -11.24 6.91
C GLN A 181 7.23 -9.70 6.80
N ALA A 182 8.38 -9.06 6.64
CA ALA A 182 8.51 -7.61 6.75
C ALA A 182 7.80 -6.84 5.63
N ASP A 183 7.78 -7.38 4.40
CA ASP A 183 7.33 -6.63 3.23
C ASP A 183 5.82 -6.38 3.24
N TRP A 184 5.02 -7.41 3.51
CA TRP A 184 3.55 -7.25 3.55
C TRP A 184 3.09 -6.56 4.83
N GLN A 185 3.83 -6.68 5.95
CA GLN A 185 3.53 -5.93 7.18
C GLN A 185 3.71 -4.43 6.96
N GLN A 186 4.80 -4.03 6.29
CA GLN A 186 5.02 -2.64 5.92
C GLN A 186 3.90 -2.10 5.01
N GLU A 187 3.43 -2.90 4.07
CA GLU A 187 2.30 -2.52 3.20
C GLU A 187 0.99 -2.35 3.99
N LEU A 188 0.72 -3.23 4.96
CA LEU A 188 -0.44 -3.06 5.84
C LEU A 188 -0.35 -1.79 6.67
N ASP A 189 0.82 -1.48 7.24
CA ASP A 189 1.05 -0.24 7.99
C ASP A 189 0.83 0.99 7.10
N ALA A 190 1.27 0.95 5.84
CA ALA A 190 1.03 2.02 4.88
C ALA A 190 -0.47 2.18 4.56
N LEU A 191 -1.19 1.07 4.39
CA LEU A 191 -2.64 1.07 4.20
C LEU A 191 -3.37 1.61 5.44
N ASP A 192 -2.85 1.34 6.65
CA ASP A 192 -3.31 1.90 7.93
C ASP A 192 -3.22 3.41 7.98
N VAL A 193 -2.05 3.95 7.66
CA VAL A 193 -1.85 5.41 7.59
C VAL A 193 -2.79 6.03 6.55
N ALA A 194 -2.89 5.44 5.35
CA ALA A 194 -3.76 5.94 4.28
C ALA A 194 -5.24 5.98 4.71
N TYR A 195 -5.71 4.98 5.46
CA TYR A 195 -7.08 4.97 5.97
C TYR A 195 -7.35 6.07 6.99
N GLN A 196 -6.42 6.32 7.91
CA GLN A 196 -6.58 7.42 8.87
C GLN A 196 -6.65 8.78 8.18
N GLN A 197 -5.88 8.95 7.10
CA GLN A 197 -5.98 10.13 6.25
C GLN A 197 -7.37 10.22 5.59
N LEU A 198 -7.85 9.13 4.98
CA LEU A 198 -9.17 9.11 4.35
C LEU A 198 -10.30 9.42 5.36
N LYS A 199 -10.20 8.96 6.62
CA LYS A 199 -11.16 9.34 7.68
C LYS A 199 -11.18 10.85 7.95
N THR A 200 -10.03 11.49 7.84
CA THR A 200 -9.90 12.94 8.03
C THR A 200 -10.48 13.69 6.85
N GLU A 201 -10.18 13.23 5.63
CA GLU A 201 -10.71 13.80 4.39
C GLU A 201 -12.21 13.63 4.27
N LEU A 202 -12.78 12.54 4.80
CA LEU A 202 -14.21 12.22 4.70
C LEU A 202 -15.12 13.36 5.16
N TYR A 203 -14.73 14.07 6.22
CA TYR A 203 -15.53 15.16 6.80
C TYR A 203 -15.15 16.54 6.26
N GLN A 204 -14.05 16.65 5.52
CA GLN A 204 -13.53 17.91 4.97
C GLN A 204 -13.78 18.04 3.47
N ASN A 205 -13.99 16.90 2.79
CA ASN A 205 -14.10 16.84 1.35
C ASN A 205 -15.54 17.17 0.91
N PRO A 206 -15.71 17.99 -0.15
CA PRO A 206 -17.03 18.24 -0.74
C PRO A 206 -17.70 16.99 -1.34
N GLU A 207 -16.94 15.94 -1.66
CA GLU A 207 -17.43 14.68 -2.21
C GLU A 207 -17.15 13.50 -1.26
N PRO A 208 -17.87 13.40 -0.12
CA PRO A 208 -17.63 12.37 0.89
C PRO A 208 -17.90 10.94 0.40
N GLU A 209 -18.72 10.78 -0.63
CA GLU A 209 -19.03 9.46 -1.21
C GLU A 209 -17.80 8.83 -1.90
N MET A 210 -17.01 9.63 -2.63
CA MET A 210 -15.77 9.17 -3.26
C MET A 210 -14.74 8.76 -2.20
N VAL A 211 -14.64 9.53 -1.11
CA VAL A 211 -13.74 9.19 0.00
C VAL A 211 -14.19 7.91 0.69
N LEU A 212 -15.49 7.72 0.89
CA LEU A 212 -16.03 6.46 1.44
C LEU A 212 -15.71 5.26 0.54
N GLU A 213 -15.78 5.43 -0.78
CA GLU A 213 -15.39 4.38 -1.73
C GLU A 213 -13.90 4.05 -1.63
N ALA A 214 -13.04 5.07 -1.54
CA ALA A 214 -11.61 4.88 -1.32
C ALA A 214 -11.30 4.19 0.02
N MET A 215 -12.05 4.52 1.08
CA MET A 215 -11.96 3.85 2.38
C MET A 215 -12.32 2.36 2.29
N ASN A 216 -13.40 2.05 1.56
CA ASN A 216 -13.81 0.66 1.30
C ASN A 216 -12.74 -0.08 0.50
N SER A 217 -12.20 0.54 -0.56
CA SER A 217 -11.12 -0.05 -1.36
C SER A 217 -9.86 -0.31 -0.52
N ASN A 218 -9.44 0.63 0.33
CA ASN A 218 -8.31 0.43 1.24
C ASN A 218 -8.51 -0.80 2.14
N MET A 219 -9.69 -0.99 2.70
CA MET A 219 -10.01 -2.15 3.54
C MET A 219 -10.03 -3.47 2.75
N GLN A 220 -10.51 -3.43 1.50
CA GLN A 220 -10.47 -4.59 0.60
C GLN A 220 -9.04 -5.00 0.27
N ILE A 221 -8.15 -4.04 -0.03
CA ILE A 221 -6.75 -4.31 -0.35
C ILE A 221 -6.05 -5.01 0.83
N ARG A 222 -6.29 -4.55 2.07
CA ARG A 222 -5.74 -5.21 3.26
C ARG A 222 -6.21 -6.66 3.39
N LEU A 223 -7.50 -6.90 3.14
CA LEU A 223 -8.07 -8.24 3.23
C LEU A 223 -7.51 -9.16 2.14
N ASP A 224 -7.36 -8.66 0.92
CA ASP A 224 -6.78 -9.39 -0.21
C ASP A 224 -5.30 -9.71 0.04
N LEU A 225 -4.53 -8.73 0.54
CA LEU A 225 -3.13 -8.92 0.91
C LEU A 225 -2.98 -10.03 1.95
N LEU A 226 -3.79 -10.01 3.03
CA LEU A 226 -3.79 -11.08 4.03
C LEU A 226 -4.20 -12.45 3.42
N GLY A 227 -5.20 -12.46 2.54
CA GLY A 227 -5.64 -13.66 1.84
C GLY A 227 -4.56 -14.25 0.93
N GLN A 228 -3.81 -13.40 0.23
CA GLN A 228 -2.68 -13.79 -0.61
C GLN A 228 -1.56 -14.40 0.24
N GLN A 229 -1.25 -13.80 1.39
CA GLN A 229 -0.23 -14.33 2.31
C GLN A 229 -0.62 -15.73 2.83
N LEU A 230 -1.87 -15.93 3.23
CA LEU A 230 -2.36 -17.25 3.65
C LEU A 230 -2.24 -18.28 2.53
N ARG A 231 -2.66 -17.94 1.30
CA ARG A 231 -2.54 -18.84 0.15
C ARG A 231 -1.09 -19.21 -0.15
N THR A 232 -0.19 -18.23 -0.07
CA THR A 232 1.25 -18.44 -0.29
C THR A 232 1.81 -19.44 0.72
N ARG A 233 1.41 -19.32 1.99
CA ARG A 233 1.84 -20.26 3.03
C ARG A 233 1.28 -21.66 2.86
N GLU A 234 0.01 -21.78 2.48
CA GLU A 234 -0.58 -23.09 2.20
C GLU A 234 0.10 -23.75 0.99
N GLN A 235 0.44 -22.99 -0.04
CA GLN A 235 1.19 -23.51 -1.19
C GLN A 235 2.59 -23.99 -0.79
N ILE A 236 3.29 -23.24 0.05
CA ILE A 236 4.59 -23.65 0.61
C ILE A 236 4.43 -24.93 1.43
N ARG A 237 3.36 -25.04 2.24
CA ARG A 237 3.03 -26.25 3.00
C ARG A 237 2.80 -27.45 2.09
N GLU A 238 1.99 -27.29 1.06
CA GLU A 238 1.69 -28.37 0.13
C GLU A 238 2.98 -28.88 -0.54
N TYR A 239 3.84 -27.96 -0.99
CA TYR A 239 5.15 -28.29 -1.54
C TYR A 239 6.03 -29.10 -0.57
N HIS A 240 6.14 -28.67 0.69
CA HIS A 240 6.95 -29.37 1.70
C HIS A 240 6.34 -30.70 2.18
N SER A 241 5.01 -30.85 2.11
CA SER A 241 4.31 -32.06 2.56
C SER A 241 4.32 -33.20 1.54
N GLN A 242 4.62 -32.92 0.26
CA GLN A 242 4.68 -33.92 -0.81
C GLN A 242 5.93 -34.82 -0.62
N PRO A 243 5.77 -36.13 -0.34
CA PRO A 243 6.88 -37.02 0.05
C PRO A 243 7.87 -37.37 -1.08
N TYR A 244 7.63 -36.90 -2.31
CA TYR A 244 8.46 -37.23 -3.48
C TYR A 244 9.65 -36.29 -3.71
N MET A 245 9.75 -35.14 -3.02
CA MET A 245 10.83 -34.16 -3.27
C MET A 245 11.98 -34.21 -2.24
N VAL A 246 11.80 -34.87 -1.09
CA VAL A 246 12.85 -34.97 -0.04
C VAL A 246 13.65 -36.28 -0.13
N ALA A 247 13.20 -37.24 -0.94
CA ALA A 247 13.73 -38.61 -0.95
C ALA A 247 14.89 -38.87 -1.94
N ASP A 248 15.10 -38.02 -2.95
CA ASP A 248 15.97 -38.37 -4.09
C ASP A 248 17.44 -37.90 -3.96
N SER A 249 17.81 -37.26 -2.85
CA SER A 249 19.20 -36.79 -2.62
C SER A 249 20.09 -37.78 -1.86
N ARG A 250 19.57 -38.94 -1.43
CA ARG A 250 20.31 -39.91 -0.60
C ARG A 250 20.62 -41.25 -1.27
N ARG A 251 20.36 -41.41 -2.57
CA ARG A 251 20.69 -42.66 -3.28
C ARG A 251 21.31 -42.40 -4.64
N LEU A 252 22.62 -42.16 -4.68
CA LEU A 252 23.49 -42.74 -5.71
C LEU A 252 24.82 -43.17 -5.06
N PRO A 253 25.35 -44.36 -5.42
CA PRO A 253 26.55 -44.99 -4.83
C PRO A 253 27.87 -44.34 -5.26
#